data_AF-A0A496PR00-F1
#
_entry.id   AF-A0A496PR00-F1
#
_cell.length_a   1.000
_cell.length_b   1.000
_cell.length_c   1.000
_cell.angle_alpha   90.00
_cell.angle_beta   90.00
_cell.angle_gamma   90.00
#
_symmetry.space_group_name_H-M   'P 1'
#
loop_
_entity.id
_entity.type
_entity.pdbx_description
1 polymer ?
#
loop_
_entity_poly.entity_id
_entity_poly.type
_entity_poly.pdbx_seq_one_letter_code
_entity_poly.pdbx_strand_id
1 'polypeptide(L)' 'MRGTDNDQQAMFSYISLECRVPQDHPLRTIRRMVDRVRSGLSGELTSMYSHT' A
#
# COMPACT_ATOMS: atom_id res chain seq x y z
N MET A 1 -19.68 4.26 -14.60
CA MET A 1 -18.35 4.84 -14.31
C MET A 1 -17.53 3.70 -13.74
N ARG A 2 -16.58 3.04 -14.41
CA ARG A 2 -15.53 3.40 -15.37
C ARG A 2 -15.46 2.25 -16.41
N GLY A 3 -14.71 2.41 -17.49
CA GLY A 3 -14.68 1.47 -18.63
C GLY A 3 -14.43 0.00 -18.27
N THR A 4 -14.74 -0.86 -19.24
CA THR A 4 -14.48 -2.31 -19.24
C THR A 4 -13.20 -2.66 -18.49
N ASP A 5 -13.33 -3.38 -17.37
CA ASP A 5 -12.20 -4.04 -16.72
C ASP A 5 -11.68 -5.06 -17.72
N ASN A 6 -10.58 -4.71 -18.38
CA ASN A 6 -9.79 -5.67 -19.12
C ASN A 6 -9.10 -6.48 -18.04
N ASP A 7 -9.58 -7.72 -17.81
CA ASP A 7 -9.00 -8.67 -16.87
C ASP A 7 -7.56 -8.97 -17.28
N GLN A 8 -6.65 -8.07 -16.92
CA GLN A 8 -5.23 -8.26 -17.06
C GLN A 8 -4.88 -9.36 -16.08
N GLN A 9 -4.62 -10.56 -16.60
CA GLN A 9 -4.12 -11.65 -15.76
C GLN A 9 -2.90 -11.14 -15.00
N ALA A 10 -2.92 -11.27 -13.67
CA ALA A 10 -1.88 -10.78 -12.81
C ALA A 10 -0.57 -11.51 -13.12
N MET A 11 0.31 -10.86 -13.89
CA MET A 11 1.66 -11.36 -14.11
C MET A 11 2.45 -11.10 -12.82
N PHE A 12 2.87 -12.16 -12.14
CA PHE A 12 3.75 -12.03 -10.98
C PHE A 12 4.99 -11.25 -11.37
N SER A 13 5.17 -10.08 -10.75
CA SER A 13 6.34 -9.24 -11.00
C SER A 13 7.31 -9.35 -9.82
N TYR A 14 8.52 -9.80 -10.13
CA TYR A 14 9.65 -9.94 -9.20
C TYR A 14 10.27 -8.59 -8.77
N ILE A 15 9.66 -7.46 -9.17
CA ILE A 15 10.13 -6.13 -8.82
C ILE A 15 9.35 -5.65 -7.60
N SER A 16 10.08 -5.26 -6.55
CA SER A 16 9.48 -4.66 -5.35
C SER A 16 8.68 -3.40 -5.72
N LEU A 17 7.58 -3.17 -5.00
CA LEU A 17 6.73 -1.99 -5.23
C LEU A 17 7.51 -0.69 -5.03
N GLU A 18 8.47 -0.69 -4.11
CA GLU A 18 9.37 0.41 -3.86
C GLU A 18 10.24 0.70 -5.08
N CYS A 19 10.67 -0.31 -5.84
CA CYS A 19 11.41 -0.08 -7.08
C CYS A 19 10.55 0.52 -8.20
N ARG A 20 9.22 0.44 -8.12
CA ARG A 20 8.31 1.00 -9.13
C ARG A 20 8.01 2.48 -8.93
N VAL A 21 8.24 3.01 -7.72
CA VAL A 21 7.95 4.41 -7.40
C VAL A 21 9.27 5.19 -7.42
N PRO A 22 9.47 6.14 -8.34
CA PRO A 22 10.67 6.98 -8.36
C PRO A 22 10.93 7.66 -7.01
N GLN A 23 12.20 7.97 -6.72
CA GLN A 23 12.56 8.57 -5.43
C GLN A 23 11.93 9.95 -5.22
N ASP A 24 11.85 10.76 -6.27
CA ASP A 24 11.26 12.10 -6.24
C ASP A 24 9.72 12.10 -6.45
N HIS A 25 9.09 10.93 -6.35
CA HIS A 25 7.65 10.82 -6.57
C HIS A 25 6.87 11.27 -5.32
N PRO A 26 5.85 12.14 -5.45
CA PRO A 26 5.10 12.69 -4.29
C PRO A 26 4.44 11.62 -3.40
N LEU A 27 4.13 10.43 -3.95
CA LEU A 27 3.65 9.28 -3.18
C LEU A 27 4.60 8.85 -2.06
N ARG A 28 5.91 9.07 -2.20
CA ARG A 28 6.89 8.77 -1.14
C ARG A 28 6.65 9.64 0.10
N THR A 29 6.28 10.91 -0.08
CA THR A 29 5.93 11.81 1.01
C THR A 29 4.64 11.38 1.71
N ILE A 30 3.61 11.05 0.93
CA ILE A 30 2.34 10.54 1.46
C ILE A 30 2.57 9.26 2.26
N ARG A 31 3.40 8.35 1.75
CA ARG A 31 3.74 7.09 2.43
C ARG A 31 4.31 7.33 3.82
N ARG A 32 5.24 8.29 3.98
CA ARG A 32 5.82 8.63 5.30
C ARG A 32 4.77 9.15 6.28
N MET A 33 3.81 9.95 5.82
CA MET A 33 2.71 10.45 6.67
C MET A 33 1.83 9.29 7.16
N VAL A 34 1.45 8.40 6.24
CA VAL A 34 0.62 7.23 6.56
C VAL A 34 1.36 6.27 7.49
N ASP A 35 2.64 5.99 7.26
CA ASP A 35 3.43 5.11 8.11
C ASP A 35 3.48 5.61 9.57
N ARG A 36 3.58 6.93 9.76
CA ARG A 36 3.54 7.54 11.10
C ARG A 36 2.19 7.32 11.79
N VAL A 37 1.09 7.59 11.11
CA VAL A 37 -0.27 7.38 11.65
C VAL A 37 -0.50 5.89 11.94
N ARG A 38 -0.13 5.03 10.99
CA ARG A 38 -0.26 3.57 11.13
C ARG A 38 0.52 3.03 12.32
N SER A 39 1.74 3.51 12.54
CA SER A 39 2.53 3.13 13.71
C SER A 39 1.84 3.49 15.02
N GLY A 40 1.17 4.65 15.08
CA GLY A 40 0.40 5.07 16.26
C GLY A 40 -0.82 4.19 16.52
N LEU A 41 -1.47 3.69 15.46
CA LEU A 41 -2.66 2.84 15.55
C LEU A 41 -2.34 1.34 15.65
N SER A 42 -1.07 0.94 15.57
CA SER A 42 -0.70 -0.47 15.42
C SER A 42 -1.21 -1.35 16.54
N GLY A 43 -1.12 -0.92 17.80
CA GLY A 43 -1.57 -1.73 18.95
C GLY A 43 -3.09 -1.94 18.97
N GLU A 44 -3.84 -0.88 18.67
CA GLU A 44 -5.30 -0.94 18.60
C GLU A 44 -5.77 -1.85 17.45
N LEU A 45 -5.18 -1.70 16.26
CA LEU A 45 -5.48 -2.56 15.12
C LEU A 45 -5.09 -4.02 15.41
N THR A 46 -3.92 -4.28 16.00
CA THR A 46 -3.52 -5.65 16.39
C THR A 46 -4.52 -6.27 17.35
N SER A 47 -5.00 -5.51 18.36
CA SER A 47 -6.03 -5.99 19.27
C SER A 47 -7.34 -6.30 18.55
N MET A 48 -7.84 -5.39 17.70
CA MET A 48 -9.11 -5.57 16.97
C MET A 48 -9.09 -6.80 16.05
N TYR A 49 -7.95 -7.09 15.41
CA TYR A 49 -7.82 -8.20 14.45
C TYR A 49 -7.20 -9.48 15.03
N SER A 50 -6.99 -9.57 16.35
CA SER A 50 -6.27 -10.71 16.98
C SER A 50 -7.06 -12.02 17.05
N HIS A 51 -8.36 -12.00 16.81
CA HIS A 51 -9.27 -13.15 16.97
C HIS A 51 -10.07 -13.45 15.69
N THR A 52 -9.54 -13.05 14.52
CA THR A 52 -10.14 -13.37 13.21
C THR A 52 -9.50 -14.61 12.61
#